data_AF-R7D0I5-F1
#
_entry.id   AF-R7D0I5-F1
#
_cell.length_a   1.000
_cell.length_b   1.000
_cell.length_c   1.000
_cell.angle_alpha   90.00
_cell.angle_beta   90.00
_cell.angle_gamma   90.00
#
_symmetry.space_group_name_H-M   'P 1'
#
loop_
_entity.id
_entity.type
_entity.pdbx_description
1 polymer ?
#
loop_
_entity_poly.entity_id
_entity_poly.type
_entity_poly.pdbx_seq_one_letter_code
_entity_poly.pdbx_strand_id
1 'polypeptide(L)'
;MVDNAALLSALTDGRVADAVIDVWEHEPDIDRRLLQQVFIGTPHIAGYSADGKANATRMSLQAFCRFFGLPEEFHIEPPAPSEPLIRATSRAEALLRIYNPLDDSRRLKASPESFESLRGNYAYRREPSAYRILPIS
;
A
#
# COMPACT_ATOMS: atom_id res chain seq x y z
N MET A 1 8.02 16.10 0.42
CA MET A 1 7.45 15.82 1.75
C MET A 1 6.53 16.98 2.11
N VAL A 2 5.43 16.71 2.81
CA VAL A 2 4.45 17.72 3.22
C VAL A 2 4.69 18.03 4.71
N ASP A 3 4.53 19.29 5.11
CA ASP A 3 4.54 19.71 6.52
C ASP A 3 3.22 19.27 7.18
N ASN A 4 3.31 18.37 8.15
CA ASN A 4 2.14 17.77 8.79
C ASN A 4 1.40 18.77 9.70
N ALA A 5 2.11 19.72 10.32
CA ALA A 5 1.49 20.72 11.18
C ALA A 5 0.69 21.74 10.35
N ALA A 6 1.26 22.19 9.23
CA ALA A 6 0.57 23.08 8.30
C ALA A 6 -0.67 22.41 7.69
N LEU A 7 -0.57 21.12 7.34
CA LEU A 7 -1.70 20.36 6.81
C LEU A 7 -2.82 20.19 7.85
N LEU A 8 -2.49 19.87 9.10
CA LEU A 8 -3.47 19.79 10.18
C LEU A 8 -4.21 21.12 10.36
N SER A 9 -3.49 22.25 10.34
CA SER A 9 -4.13 23.57 10.40
C SER A 9 -5.04 23.81 9.19
N ALA A 10 -4.61 23.47 7.98
CA ALA A 10 -5.42 23.68 6.78
C ALA A 10 -6.70 22.82 6.75
N LEU A 11 -6.65 21.58 7.23
CA LEU A 11 -7.82 20.71 7.39
C LEU A 11 -8.77 21.25 8.46
N THR A 12 -8.22 21.67 9.61
CA THR A 12 -9.02 22.24 10.71
C THR A 12 -9.73 23.54 10.31
N ASP A 13 -9.06 24.38 9.53
CA ASP A 13 -9.62 25.65 9.05
C ASP A 13 -10.57 25.47 7.84
N GLY A 14 -10.74 24.25 7.33
CA GLY A 14 -11.54 23.98 6.13
C GLY A 14 -10.93 24.52 4.82
N ARG A 15 -9.66 24.90 4.84
CA ARG A 15 -8.90 25.33 3.63
C ARG A 15 -8.59 24.14 2.72
N VAL A 16 -8.49 22.95 3.30
CA VAL A 16 -8.37 21.67 2.60
C VAL A 16 -9.57 20.82 3.01
N ALA A 17 -10.26 20.24 2.03
CA ALA A 17 -11.44 19.41 2.29
C ALA A 17 -11.06 18.05 2.88
N ASP A 18 -10.06 17.39 2.30
CA ASP A 18 -9.61 16.06 2.70
C ASP A 18 -8.12 15.86 2.36
N ALA A 19 -7.50 14.90 3.04
CA ALA A 19 -6.14 14.47 2.77
C ALA A 19 -6.01 12.94 2.79
N VAL A 20 -5.10 12.43 1.97
CA VAL A 20 -4.69 11.01 1.95
C VAL A 20 -3.19 10.95 2.22
N ILE A 21 -2.79 10.24 3.27
CA ILE A 21 -1.40 10.19 3.74
C ILE A 21 -0.98 8.73 3.94
N ASP A 22 0.10 8.33 3.29
CA ASP A 22 0.77 7.04 3.58
C ASP A 22 2.08 7.25 4.35
N VAL A 23 2.77 8.37 4.14
CA VAL A 23 4.06 8.67 4.77
C VAL A 23 3.92 9.89 5.65
N TRP A 24 4.40 9.78 6.88
CA TRP A 24 4.22 10.77 7.93
C TRP A 24 5.56 11.38 8.36
N GLU A 25 5.53 12.62 8.84
CA GLU A 25 6.64 13.14 9.62
C GLU A 25 6.70 12.40 10.97
N HIS A 26 7.93 12.14 11.43
CA HIS A 26 8.24 11.51 12.72
C HIS A 26 7.76 10.06 12.90
N GLU A 27 7.65 9.26 11.83
CA GLU A 27 7.38 7.82 11.95
C GLU A 27 8.35 7.12 12.93
N PRO A 28 7.86 6.21 13.80
CA PRO A 28 6.47 5.76 13.94
C PRO A 28 5.58 6.66 14.81
N ASP A 29 6.15 7.68 15.45
CA ASP A 29 5.48 8.61 16.38
C ASP A 29 4.73 9.74 15.66
N ILE A 30 3.73 9.35 14.85
CA ILE A 30 2.95 10.26 13.99
C ILE A 30 1.98 11.16 14.80
N ASP A 31 1.65 12.35 14.26
CA ASP A 31 0.64 13.23 14.87
C ASP A 31 -0.76 12.60 14.78
N ARG A 32 -1.23 12.09 15.91
CA ARG A 32 -2.54 11.43 16.03
C ARG A 32 -3.71 12.35 15.70
N ARG A 33 -3.58 13.66 15.88
CA ARG A 33 -4.64 14.63 15.54
C ARG A 33 -4.80 14.71 14.03
N LEU A 34 -3.69 14.77 13.31
CA LEU A 34 -3.69 14.72 11.84
C LEU A 34 -4.25 13.37 11.36
N LEU A 35 -3.81 12.25 11.95
CA LEU A 35 -4.32 10.92 11.59
C LEU A 35 -5.86 10.82 11.69
N GLN A 36 -6.48 11.46 12.69
CA GLN A 36 -7.93 11.43 12.84
C GLN A 36 -8.66 12.34 11.85
N GLN A 37 -8.02 13.40 11.33
CA GLN A 37 -8.63 14.32 10.37
C GLN A 37 -8.49 13.88 8.91
N VAL A 38 -7.45 13.14 8.55
CA VAL A 38 -7.27 12.69 7.16
C VAL A 38 -8.38 11.73 6.74
N PHE A 39 -8.73 11.74 5.46
CA PHE A 39 -9.68 10.79 4.89
C PHE A 39 -9.12 9.36 4.94
N ILE A 40 -7.92 9.17 4.40
CA ILE A 40 -7.17 7.91 4.44
C ILE A 40 -5.78 8.19 5.02
N GLY A 41 -5.41 7.43 6.03
CA GLY A 41 -4.10 7.45 6.65
C GLY A 41 -3.58 6.03 6.83
N THR A 42 -2.48 5.65 6.19
CA THR A 42 -1.90 4.30 6.25
C THR A 42 -0.48 4.30 6.81
N PRO A 43 0.02 3.19 7.39
CA PRO A 43 1.32 3.17 8.07
C PRO A 43 2.47 2.91 7.10
N HIS A 44 2.63 3.73 6.06
CA HIS A 44 3.73 3.62 5.11
C HIS A 44 3.80 2.24 4.42
N ILE A 45 2.66 1.81 3.85
CA ILE A 45 2.48 0.50 3.21
C ILE A 45 1.90 0.59 1.79
N ALA A 46 1.81 1.78 1.20
CA ALA A 46 1.32 1.93 -0.17
C ALA A 46 2.19 1.15 -1.18
N GLY A 47 3.47 0.89 -0.89
CA GLY A 47 4.35 0.06 -1.71
C GLY A 47 4.34 -1.45 -1.40
N TYR A 48 3.57 -1.92 -0.40
CA TYR A 48 3.68 -3.29 0.13
C TYR A 48 2.89 -4.33 -0.68
N SER A 49 3.23 -4.49 -1.97
CA SER A 49 2.78 -5.62 -2.78
C SER A 49 3.79 -6.76 -2.80
N ALA A 50 3.31 -8.01 -2.87
CA ALA A 50 4.18 -9.17 -3.06
C ALA A 50 4.88 -9.10 -4.44
N ASP A 51 4.16 -8.60 -5.44
CA ASP A 51 4.65 -8.34 -6.80
C ASP A 51 5.81 -7.32 -6.79
N GLY A 52 5.66 -6.21 -6.06
CA GLY A 52 6.72 -5.20 -5.89
C GLY A 52 7.98 -5.77 -5.25
N LYS A 53 7.83 -6.62 -4.22
CA LYS A 53 8.97 -7.31 -3.59
C LYS A 53 9.65 -8.29 -4.53
N ALA A 54 8.88 -9.13 -5.23
CA ALA A 54 9.41 -10.04 -6.24
C ALA A 54 10.17 -9.28 -7.34
N ASN A 55 9.60 -8.15 -7.81
CA ASN A 55 10.22 -7.28 -8.80
C ASN A 55 11.56 -6.71 -8.31
N ALA A 56 11.63 -6.21 -7.07
CA ALA A 56 12.87 -5.68 -6.50
C ALA A 56 13.98 -6.75 -6.44
N THR A 57 13.65 -7.96 -6.00
CA THR A 57 14.60 -9.09 -5.97
C THR A 57 15.06 -9.44 -7.39
N ARG A 58 14.12 -9.54 -8.34
CA ARG A 58 14.44 -9.84 -9.74
C ARG A 58 15.39 -8.78 -10.32
N MET A 59 15.07 -7.50 -10.18
CA MET A 59 15.91 -6.41 -10.67
C MET A 59 17.32 -6.43 -10.08
N SER A 60 17.43 -6.75 -8.79
CA SER A 60 18.72 -6.85 -8.09
C SER A 60 19.55 -8.02 -8.63
N LEU A 61 18.95 -9.20 -8.81
CA LEU A 61 19.64 -10.36 -9.40
C LEU A 61 20.03 -10.13 -10.85
N GLN A 62 19.15 -9.50 -11.64
CA GLN A 62 19.47 -9.17 -13.02
C GLN A 62 20.65 -8.18 -13.10
N ALA A 63 20.68 -7.16 -12.25
CA ALA A 63 21.80 -6.23 -12.18
C ALA A 63 23.11 -6.93 -11.78
N PHE A 64 23.05 -7.84 -10.80
CA PHE A 64 24.18 -8.67 -10.38
C PHE A 64 24.69 -9.55 -11.53
N CYS A 65 23.80 -10.31 -12.18
CA CYS A 65 24.17 -11.18 -13.29
C CYS A 65 24.82 -10.40 -14.43
N ARG A 66 24.25 -9.25 -14.82
CA ARG A 66 24.84 -8.38 -15.86
C ARG A 66 26.23 -7.87 -15.47
N PHE A 67 26.42 -7.47 -14.22
CA PHE A 67 27.71 -6.95 -13.76
C PHE A 67 28.81 -8.01 -13.81
N PHE A 68 28.50 -9.26 -13.45
CA PHE A 68 29.47 -10.37 -13.41
C PHE A 68 29.50 -11.22 -14.68
N GLY A 69 28.67 -10.92 -15.69
CA GLY A 69 28.57 -11.72 -16.91
C GLY A 69 27.97 -13.12 -16.69
N LEU A 70 27.11 -13.27 -15.70
CA LEU A 70 26.43 -14.54 -15.38
C LEU A 70 25.09 -14.66 -16.16
N PRO A 71 24.62 -15.88 -16.47
CA PRO A 71 23.31 -16.08 -17.06
C PRO A 71 22.19 -15.68 -16.09
N GLU A 72 21.10 -15.11 -16.61
CA GLU A 72 19.90 -14.72 -15.84
C GLU A 72 18.90 -15.89 -15.73
N GLU A 73 19.33 -17.03 -15.16
CA GLU A 73 18.51 -18.24 -15.02
C GLU A 73 17.79 -18.31 -13.66
N PHE A 74 16.80 -17.44 -13.46
CA PHE A 74 15.97 -17.47 -12.26
C PHE A 74 14.53 -17.07 -12.55
N HIS A 75 13.60 -17.64 -11.79
CA HIS A 75 12.19 -17.29 -11.82
C HIS A 75 11.74 -16.84 -10.43
N ILE A 76 11.42 -15.56 -10.31
CA ILE A 76 10.95 -14.96 -9.06
C ILE A 76 9.56 -14.42 -9.33
N GLU A 77 8.55 -15.07 -8.77
CA GLU A 77 7.17 -14.60 -8.80
C GLU A 77 6.54 -14.79 -7.41
N PRO A 78 5.67 -13.88 -6.98
CA PRO A 78 4.93 -14.07 -5.75
C PRO A 78 3.89 -15.21 -5.89
N PRO A 79 3.54 -15.90 -4.79
CA PRO A 79 2.48 -16.92 -4.81
C PRO A 79 1.17 -16.36 -5.37
N ALA A 80 0.49 -17.13 -6.22
CA ALA A 80 -0.82 -16.77 -6.78
C ALA A 80 -1.83 -16.41 -5.67
N PRO A 81 -2.77 -15.47 -5.90
CA PRO A 81 -3.86 -15.24 -4.96
C PRO A 81 -4.65 -16.54 -4.75
N SER A 82 -5.14 -16.78 -3.54
CA SER A 82 -6.04 -17.92 -3.24
C SER A 82 -7.33 -17.84 -4.07
N GLU A 83 -7.82 -16.64 -4.34
CA GLU A 83 -8.98 -16.36 -5.18
C GLU A 83 -8.59 -15.42 -6.33
N PRO A 84 -8.10 -15.95 -7.48
CA PRO A 84 -7.62 -15.13 -8.58
C PRO A 84 -8.75 -14.55 -9.46
N LEU A 85 -10.01 -14.83 -9.14
CA LEU A 85 -11.17 -14.42 -9.93
C LEU A 85 -12.00 -13.39 -9.16
N ILE A 86 -12.15 -12.19 -9.71
CA ILE A 86 -12.97 -11.14 -9.10
C ILE A 86 -14.15 -10.85 -10.00
N ARG A 87 -15.36 -11.06 -9.46
CA ARG A 87 -16.59 -10.62 -10.09
C ARG A 87 -16.97 -9.23 -9.57
N ALA A 88 -17.15 -8.28 -10.48
CA ALA A 88 -17.50 -6.91 -10.13
C ALA A 88 -18.38 -6.26 -11.21
N THR A 89 -19.19 -5.28 -10.81
CA THR A 89 -20.01 -4.46 -11.70
C THR A 89 -19.20 -3.39 -12.42
N SER A 90 -18.04 -3.01 -11.88
CA SER A 90 -17.15 -2.00 -12.46
C SER A 90 -15.69 -2.30 -12.14
N ARG A 91 -14.78 -1.67 -12.90
CA ARG A 91 -13.35 -1.72 -12.60
C ARG A 91 -13.02 -1.13 -11.23
N ALA A 92 -13.68 -0.05 -10.84
CA ALA A 92 -13.46 0.59 -9.54
C ALA A 92 -13.82 -0.35 -8.38
N GLU A 93 -14.97 -1.02 -8.47
CA GLU A 93 -15.36 -2.04 -7.49
C GLU A 93 -14.35 -3.19 -7.47
N ALA A 94 -13.91 -3.68 -8.64
CA ALA A 94 -12.91 -4.75 -8.71
C ALA A 94 -11.60 -4.35 -8.01
N LEU A 95 -11.11 -3.13 -8.24
CA LEU A 95 -9.89 -2.64 -7.60
C LEU A 95 -10.05 -2.53 -6.08
N LEU A 96 -11.21 -2.07 -5.59
CA LEU A 96 -11.48 -2.03 -4.15
C LEU A 96 -11.60 -3.43 -3.53
N ARG A 97 -12.08 -4.43 -4.28
CA ARG A 97 -12.07 -5.84 -3.84
C ARG A 97 -10.65 -6.43 -3.81
N ILE A 98 -9.76 -6.02 -4.72
CA ILE A 98 -8.34 -6.41 -4.71
C ILE A 98 -7.65 -5.78 -3.50
N TYR A 99 -7.85 -4.48 -3.32
CA TYR A 99 -7.27 -3.72 -2.23
C TYR A 99 -8.10 -2.48 -1.89
N ASN A 100 -8.62 -2.43 -0.68
CA ASN A 100 -9.27 -1.25 -0.14
C ASN A 100 -8.37 -0.57 0.92
N PRO A 101 -7.73 0.57 0.62
CA PRO A 101 -6.85 1.25 1.57
C PRO A 101 -7.57 1.78 2.82
N LEU A 102 -8.91 1.88 2.79
CA LEU A 102 -9.70 2.23 3.97
C LEU A 102 -9.57 1.17 5.08
N ASP A 103 -9.32 -0.09 4.74
CA ASP A 103 -9.18 -1.15 5.74
C ASP A 103 -7.90 -0.98 6.55
N ASP A 104 -6.78 -0.68 5.87
CA ASP A 104 -5.52 -0.36 6.54
C ASP A 104 -5.61 0.96 7.30
N SER A 105 -6.34 1.94 6.75
CA SER A 105 -6.54 3.19 7.46
C SER A 105 -7.35 3.05 8.74
N ARG A 106 -8.42 2.24 8.74
CA ARG A 106 -9.19 1.93 9.95
C ARG A 106 -8.32 1.23 10.99
N ARG A 107 -7.46 0.28 10.59
CA ARG A 107 -6.54 -0.40 11.50
C ARG A 107 -5.58 0.58 12.17
N LEU A 108 -4.95 1.47 11.39
CA LEU A 108 -4.04 2.48 11.94
C LEU A 108 -4.77 3.49 12.85
N LYS A 109 -5.93 4.00 12.42
CA LYS A 109 -6.74 4.93 13.22
C LYS A 109 -7.21 4.33 14.55
N ALA A 110 -7.47 3.01 14.58
CA ALA A 110 -7.90 2.30 15.77
C ALA A 110 -6.76 2.04 16.78
N SER A 111 -5.53 1.83 16.30
CA SER A 111 -4.36 1.57 17.15
C SER A 111 -3.11 2.23 16.55
N PRO A 112 -2.95 3.56 16.69
CA PRO A 112 -1.81 4.29 16.12
C PRO A 112 -0.45 3.83 16.65
N GLU A 113 -0.40 3.39 17.92
CA GLU A 113 0.80 2.81 18.54
C GLU A 113 1.26 1.50 17.87
N SER A 114 0.39 0.84 17.11
CA SER A 114 0.74 -0.38 16.37
C SER A 114 1.41 -0.10 15.03
N PHE A 115 1.81 1.14 14.73
CA PHE A 115 2.39 1.55 13.42
C PHE A 115 3.42 0.54 12.89
N GLU A 116 4.46 0.24 13.68
CA GLU A 116 5.51 -0.70 13.28
C GLU A 116 5.00 -2.15 13.17
N SER A 117 4.11 -2.58 14.07
CA SER A 117 3.53 -3.93 14.01
C SER A 117 2.66 -4.11 12.75
N LEU A 118 1.88 -3.09 12.38
CA LEU A 118 1.06 -3.08 11.18
C LEU A 118 1.90 -3.15 9.90
N ARG A 119 3.12 -2.61 9.93
CA ARG A 119 4.12 -2.72 8.84
C ARG A 119 4.81 -4.07 8.83
N GLY A 120 5.36 -4.48 9.97
CA GLY A 120 6.17 -5.69 10.10
C GLY A 120 5.38 -6.97 9.85
N ASN A 121 4.11 -6.99 10.25
CA ASN A 121 3.21 -8.13 10.09
C ASN A 121 2.25 -7.97 8.90
N TYR A 122 2.52 -7.03 7.97
CA TYR A 122 1.63 -6.76 6.86
C TYR A 122 1.50 -7.98 5.93
N ALA A 123 0.28 -8.43 5.70
CA ALA A 123 -0.01 -9.43 4.69
C ALA A 123 0.14 -8.81 3.30
N TYR A 124 1.24 -9.12 2.60
CA TYR A 124 1.50 -8.56 1.28
C TYR A 124 0.34 -8.85 0.32
N ARG A 125 -0.26 -7.77 -0.18
CA ARG A 125 -1.32 -7.86 -1.18
C ARG A 125 -0.74 -8.17 -2.55
N ARG A 126 -1.58 -8.69 -3.43
CA ARG A 126 -1.27 -8.86 -4.85
C ARG A 126 -1.70 -7.64 -5.64
N GLU A 127 -1.02 -7.36 -6.76
CA GLU A 127 -1.40 -6.29 -7.68
C GLU A 127 -2.55 -6.69 -8.61
N PRO A 128 -3.27 -5.74 -9.24
CA PRO A 128 -4.42 -6.05 -10.08
C PRO A 128 -4.14 -7.02 -11.24
N SER A 129 -2.92 -7.04 -11.76
CA SER A 129 -2.46 -7.97 -12.80
C SER A 129 -2.50 -9.44 -12.37
N ALA A 130 -2.51 -9.71 -11.07
CA ALA A 130 -2.61 -11.06 -10.52
C ALA A 130 -4.04 -11.66 -10.60
N TYR A 131 -5.03 -10.83 -10.94
CA TYR A 131 -6.45 -11.22 -10.91
C TYR A 131 -7.07 -11.14 -12.30
N ARG A 132 -8.03 -12.04 -12.55
CA ARG A 132 -8.95 -11.95 -13.69
C ARG A 132 -10.26 -11.32 -13.22
N ILE A 133 -10.64 -10.20 -13.82
CA ILE A 133 -11.89 -9.50 -13.50
C ILE A 133 -12.97 -9.95 -14.47
N LEU A 134 -14.10 -10.41 -13.95
CA LEU A 134 -15.29 -10.79 -14.70
C LEU A 134 -16.46 -9.84 -14.39
N PRO A 135 -17.31 -9.51 -15.37
CA PRO A 135 -18.52 -8.76 -15.11
C PRO A 135 -19.52 -9.59 -14.29
N ILE A 136 -20.30 -8.92 -13.45
CA ILE A 136 -21.52 -9.47 -12.87
C ILE A 136 -22.64 -9.19 -13.88
N SER A 137 -23.24 -10.26 -14.40
CA SER A 137 -24.45 -10.23 -15.24
C SER A 137 -25.71 -10.03 -14.40
#